data_AF-J3P628-F1
#
_entry.id   AF-J3P628-F1
#
_cell.length_a   1.000
_cell.length_b   1.000
_cell.length_c   1.000
_cell.angle_alpha   90.00
_cell.angle_beta   90.00
_cell.angle_gamma   90.00
#
_symmetry.space_group_name_H-M   'P 1'
#
loop_
_entity.id
_entity.type
_entity.pdbx_description
1 polymer ?
#
loop_
_entity_poly.entity_id
_entity_poly.type
_entity_poly.pdbx_seq_one_letter_code
_entity_poly.pdbx_strand_id
1 'polypeptide(L)'
;MSPEIPAQTPPAESAGASGARAPSPPPAASETGATAGVQPSPRRPSLWERLRASDKQWPWKAAVRLLQCVAAAVGIACSGYVLANLANFDRLTVPRRNGENELFVAFFALSFIWGAADLLVRFLRRYSRPLHPLLVLIVDFCFCCVILYLAAIVVSSVLTVREFANDPNGLRFWRTGSAEGPYKQDSSGVWVYTGGSRRCTPAFADCAAQDAAVNAAWGQQPLRFALAIVIAVMVLVAGLCHFVLGVWAAVDFYARRKRKTRALMSGYQPVYVPAQMPVQMQPMQPVQGPYDKQIPGHQAPMPQYGYGEYGQPAQQVQQAQQRQHWQHGQAAMGSRYA
;
A
#
# COMPACT_ATOMS: atom_id res chain seq x y z
N MET A 1 31.08 5.68 -13.05
CA MET A 1 31.53 4.27 -13.10
C MET A 1 30.29 3.41 -13.11
N SER A 2 29.83 3.01 -14.30
CA SER A 2 28.65 2.16 -14.47
C SER A 2 29.06 0.70 -14.34
N PRO A 3 28.33 -0.15 -13.59
CA PRO A 3 28.64 -1.56 -13.52
C PRO A 3 28.23 -2.25 -14.82
N GLU A 4 29.21 -2.88 -15.45
CA GLU A 4 29.07 -3.72 -16.64
C GLU A 4 28.31 -5.00 -16.25
N ILE A 5 27.13 -5.20 -16.84
CA ILE A 5 26.31 -6.41 -16.61
C ILE A 5 26.78 -7.49 -17.60
N PRO A 6 27.29 -8.64 -17.13
CA PRO A 6 27.75 -9.69 -18.03
C PRO A 6 26.57 -10.33 -18.77
N ALA A 7 26.72 -10.44 -20.09
CA ALA A 7 25.76 -11.07 -20.99
C ALA A 7 25.62 -12.56 -20.67
N GLN A 8 24.41 -13.00 -20.32
CA GLN A 8 24.07 -14.42 -20.18
C GLN A 8 23.90 -15.07 -21.55
N THR A 9 24.75 -16.05 -21.82
CA THR A 9 24.66 -16.96 -22.97
C THR A 9 23.44 -17.88 -22.82
N PRO A 10 22.60 -18.05 -23.86
CA PRO A 10 21.48 -18.99 -23.80
C PRO A 10 21.97 -20.45 -23.75
N PRO A 11 21.27 -21.34 -23.03
CA PRO A 11 21.62 -22.76 -23.01
C PRO A 11 21.31 -23.40 -24.37
N ALA A 12 22.25 -24.25 -24.80
CA ALA A 12 22.17 -25.01 -26.04
C ALA A 12 20.94 -25.93 -26.06
N GLU A 13 20.18 -25.82 -27.14
CA GLU A 13 19.06 -26.65 -27.52
C GLU A 13 19.60 -28.04 -27.93
N SER A 14 19.38 -29.05 -27.08
CA SER A 14 19.71 -30.43 -27.39
C SER A 14 18.68 -30.99 -28.36
N ALA A 15 19.03 -30.95 -29.64
CA ALA A 15 18.32 -31.66 -30.69
C ALA A 15 18.42 -33.19 -30.51
N GLY A 16 17.29 -33.87 -30.69
CA GLY A 16 17.19 -35.16 -31.38
C GLY A 16 17.70 -36.42 -30.68
N ALA A 17 16.75 -37.26 -30.25
CA ALA A 17 16.90 -38.71 -30.35
C ALA A 17 15.54 -39.34 -30.71
N SER A 18 15.33 -39.59 -32.00
CA SER A 18 14.33 -40.52 -32.50
C SER A 18 14.75 -41.96 -32.21
N GLY A 19 13.77 -42.78 -31.84
CA GLY A 19 13.72 -44.19 -32.26
C GLY A 19 14.43 -45.21 -31.38
N ALA A 20 13.68 -45.84 -30.47
CA ALA A 20 13.81 -47.27 -30.20
C ALA A 20 12.48 -47.80 -29.62
N ARG A 21 11.71 -48.51 -30.43
CA ARG A 21 10.52 -49.26 -30.01
C ARG A 21 11.02 -50.47 -29.21
N ALA A 22 10.90 -50.41 -27.89
CA ALA A 22 11.24 -51.53 -27.02
C ALA A 22 10.31 -52.73 -27.28
N PRO A 23 10.84 -53.97 -27.29
CA PRO A 23 10.03 -55.18 -27.42
C PRO A 23 9.13 -55.37 -26.19
N SER A 24 7.89 -55.77 -26.44
CA SER A 24 6.90 -56.10 -25.40
C SER A 24 7.42 -57.22 -24.50
N PRO A 25 7.41 -57.05 -23.16
CA PRO A 25 7.79 -58.10 -22.24
C PRO A 25 6.71 -59.21 -22.20
N PRO A 26 7.11 -60.46 -21.88
CA PRO A 26 6.19 -61.58 -21.74
C PRO A 26 5.22 -61.35 -20.56
N PRO A 27 4.01 -61.97 -20.59
CA PRO A 27 3.04 -61.87 -19.51
C PRO A 27 3.63 -62.45 -18.23
N ALA A 28 3.89 -61.57 -17.25
CA ALA A 28 4.40 -61.95 -15.94
C ALA A 28 3.33 -62.74 -15.17
N ALA A 29 3.80 -63.80 -14.51
CA ALA A 29 3.02 -64.63 -13.61
C ALA A 29 2.35 -63.78 -12.53
N SER A 30 1.09 -64.10 -12.24
CA SER A 30 0.30 -63.52 -11.16
C SER A 30 1.04 -63.64 -9.83
N GLU A 31 1.63 -62.55 -9.35
CA GLU A 31 2.20 -62.47 -8.01
C GLU A 31 1.07 -62.52 -6.97
N THR A 32 0.99 -63.67 -6.34
CA THR A 32 0.14 -63.98 -5.20
C THR A 32 0.53 -63.09 -4.01
N GLY A 33 -0.36 -62.18 -3.63
CA GLY A 33 -0.46 -61.69 -2.25
C GLY A 33 0.62 -60.73 -1.76
N ALA A 34 0.83 -59.60 -2.45
CA ALA A 34 1.46 -58.44 -1.81
C ALA A 34 0.56 -57.95 -0.67
N THR A 35 0.98 -58.22 0.57
CA THR A 35 0.38 -57.69 1.79
C THR A 35 0.31 -56.18 1.63
N ALA A 36 -0.89 -55.60 1.62
CA ALA A 36 -1.09 -54.16 1.47
C ALA A 36 -0.34 -53.43 2.60
N GLY A 37 0.89 -53.00 2.30
CA GLY A 37 1.72 -52.26 3.22
C GLY A 37 0.94 -51.01 3.65
N VAL A 38 0.71 -50.89 4.94
CA VAL A 38 0.08 -49.72 5.56
C VAL A 38 0.81 -48.48 5.05
N GLN A 39 0.22 -47.78 4.08
CA GLN A 39 0.80 -46.52 3.62
C GLN A 39 0.83 -45.60 4.84
N PRO A 40 2.02 -45.08 5.22
CA PRO A 40 2.10 -44.14 6.33
C PRO A 40 1.19 -42.97 6.00
N SER A 41 0.20 -42.73 6.87
CA SER A 41 -0.73 -41.61 6.70
C SER A 41 0.08 -40.33 6.48
N PRO A 42 -0.22 -39.53 5.42
CA PRO A 42 0.58 -38.38 5.08
C PRO A 42 0.69 -37.45 6.30
N ARG A 43 1.93 -37.28 6.78
CA ARG A 43 2.22 -36.45 7.94
C ARG A 43 1.66 -35.07 7.70
N ARG A 44 0.80 -34.58 8.61
CA ARG A 44 0.30 -33.21 8.53
C ARG A 44 1.48 -32.25 8.60
N PRO A 45 1.67 -31.36 7.60
CA PRO A 45 2.80 -30.44 7.60
C PRO A 45 2.71 -29.52 8.82
N SER A 46 3.86 -29.26 9.44
CA SER A 46 3.96 -28.40 10.61
C SER A 46 3.53 -26.96 10.27
N LEU A 47 3.10 -26.17 11.27
CA LEU A 47 2.70 -24.78 11.05
C LEU A 47 3.81 -23.97 10.36
N TRP A 48 5.06 -24.23 10.74
CA TRP A 48 6.26 -23.62 10.15
C TRP A 48 6.47 -23.96 8.68
N GLU A 49 6.27 -25.23 8.29
CA GLU A 49 6.32 -25.67 6.90
C GLU A 49 5.24 -24.99 6.07
N ARG A 50 4.02 -24.89 6.59
CA ARG A 50 2.91 -24.22 5.91
C ARG A 50 3.18 -22.74 5.67
N LEU A 51 3.69 -22.03 6.70
CA LEU A 51 4.04 -20.62 6.58
C LEU A 51 5.15 -20.40 5.55
N ARG A 52 6.25 -21.15 5.63
CA ARG A 52 7.35 -21.06 4.64
C ARG A 52 6.91 -21.40 3.22
N ALA A 53 6.01 -22.38 3.05
CA ALA A 53 5.48 -22.76 1.73
C ALA A 53 4.61 -21.66 1.11
N SER A 54 3.91 -20.88 1.93
CA SER A 54 3.01 -19.81 1.46
C SER A 54 3.72 -18.51 1.12
N ASP A 55 4.76 -18.13 1.88
CA ASP A 55 5.51 -16.89 1.67
C ASP A 55 6.93 -17.06 2.23
N LYS A 56 7.96 -17.06 1.37
CA LYS A 56 9.36 -17.21 1.79
C LYS A 56 9.83 -16.10 2.73
N GLN A 57 9.24 -14.91 2.64
CA GLN A 57 9.63 -13.72 3.41
C GLN A 57 8.67 -13.41 4.57
N TRP A 58 7.80 -14.37 4.93
CA TRP A 58 6.85 -14.19 6.03
C TRP A 58 7.49 -13.78 7.37
N PRO A 59 8.68 -14.30 7.81
CA PRO A 59 9.23 -13.95 9.11
C PRO A 59 9.63 -12.47 9.17
N TRP A 60 10.22 -11.97 8.08
CA TRP A 60 10.60 -10.58 7.94
C TRP A 60 9.37 -9.66 7.98
N LYS A 61 8.32 -9.98 7.21
CA LYS A 61 7.08 -9.19 7.21
C LYS A 61 6.42 -9.20 8.60
N ALA A 62 6.46 -10.33 9.32
CA ALA A 62 5.94 -10.42 10.68
C ALA A 62 6.78 -9.60 11.67
N ALA A 63 8.11 -9.62 11.55
CA ALA A 63 9.00 -8.82 12.39
C ALA A 63 8.80 -7.31 12.20
N VAL A 64 8.68 -6.84 10.96
CA VAL A 64 8.36 -5.43 10.66
C VAL A 64 7.00 -5.04 11.24
N ARG A 65 6.02 -5.94 11.18
CA ARG A 65 4.69 -5.70 11.77
C ARG A 65 4.73 -5.63 13.29
N LEU A 66 5.51 -6.50 13.93
CA LEU A 66 5.69 -6.49 15.37
C LEU A 66 6.39 -5.19 15.81
N LEU A 67 7.43 -4.76 15.09
CA LEU A 67 8.10 -3.48 15.35
C LEU A 67 7.13 -2.30 15.23
N GLN A 68 6.26 -2.31 14.22
CA GLN A 68 5.20 -1.32 14.05
C GLN A 68 4.23 -1.30 15.23
N CYS A 69 3.80 -2.46 15.75
CA CYS A 69 2.97 -2.55 16.94
C CYS A 69 3.67 -2.00 18.20
N VAL A 70 4.97 -2.30 18.38
CA VAL A 70 5.74 -1.77 19.52
C VAL A 70 5.86 -0.25 19.44
N ALA A 71 6.22 0.29 18.27
CA ALA A 71 6.31 1.73 18.06
C ALA A 71 4.97 2.43 18.32
N ALA A 72 3.85 1.83 17.87
CA ALA A 72 2.52 2.35 18.12
C ALA A 72 2.14 2.31 19.61
N ALA A 73 2.45 1.23 20.34
CA ALA A 73 2.19 1.13 21.77
C ALA A 73 2.95 2.19 22.59
N VAL A 74 4.24 2.40 22.27
CA VAL A 74 5.05 3.47 22.88
C VAL A 74 4.47 4.85 22.54
N GLY A 75 4.09 5.06 21.28
CA GLY A 75 3.42 6.28 20.82
C GLY A 75 2.14 6.59 21.58
N ILE A 76 1.28 5.58 21.81
CA ILE A 76 0.05 5.69 22.63
C ILE A 76 0.40 6.08 24.05
N ALA A 77 1.37 5.40 24.69
CA ALA A 77 1.74 5.66 26.08
C ALA A 77 2.28 7.09 26.26
N CYS A 78 3.18 7.54 25.39
CA CYS A 78 3.73 8.90 25.45
C CYS A 78 2.66 9.96 25.17
N SER A 79 1.87 9.81 24.11
CA SER A 79 0.83 10.79 23.75
C SER A 79 -0.29 10.82 24.80
N GLY A 80 -0.66 9.66 25.35
CA GLY A 80 -1.62 9.54 26.45
C GLY A 80 -1.12 10.17 27.74
N TYR A 81 0.17 10.02 28.06
CA TYR A 81 0.78 10.69 29.21
C TYR A 81 0.72 12.22 29.06
N VAL A 82 1.04 12.75 27.88
CA VAL A 82 0.92 14.17 27.57
C VAL A 82 -0.53 14.64 27.75
N LEU A 83 -1.50 13.90 27.20
CA LEU A 83 -2.92 14.23 27.31
C LEU A 83 -3.42 14.19 28.76
N ALA A 84 -2.97 13.22 29.57
CA ALA A 84 -3.43 13.08 30.95
C ALA A 84 -2.81 14.10 31.90
N ASN A 85 -1.52 14.43 31.73
CA ASN A 85 -0.77 15.20 32.71
C ASN A 85 -0.50 16.65 32.29
N LEU A 86 -0.56 16.95 30.99
CA LEU A 86 -0.14 18.25 30.45
C LEU A 86 -1.29 19.01 29.77
N ALA A 87 -2.42 18.36 29.47
CA ALA A 87 -3.55 18.98 28.78
C ALA A 87 -4.18 20.15 29.53
N ASN A 88 -4.19 20.14 30.86
CA ASN A 88 -4.73 21.25 31.66
C ASN A 88 -3.93 22.54 31.44
N PHE A 89 -2.62 22.44 31.26
CA PHE A 89 -1.79 23.59 30.95
C PHE A 89 -1.88 23.98 29.48
N ASP A 90 -1.88 23.00 28.56
CA ASP A 90 -2.03 23.27 27.12
C ASP A 90 -3.38 23.93 26.78
N ARG A 91 -4.47 23.63 27.53
CA ARG A 91 -5.76 24.34 27.42
C ARG A 91 -5.62 25.84 27.65
N LEU A 92 -4.76 26.22 28.58
CA LEU A 92 -4.52 27.60 28.96
C LEU A 92 -3.58 28.26 27.93
N THR A 93 -2.51 27.59 27.50
CA THR A 93 -1.42 28.22 26.76
C THR A 93 -1.60 28.24 25.24
N VAL A 94 -2.19 27.18 24.69
CA VAL A 94 -2.25 26.96 23.24
C VAL A 94 -3.63 26.37 22.92
N PRO A 95 -4.66 27.22 22.70
CA PRO A 95 -6.00 26.77 22.34
C PRO A 95 -6.01 26.12 20.94
N ARG A 96 -5.51 24.89 20.86
CA ARG A 96 -5.58 23.93 19.75
C ARG A 96 -4.78 22.63 20.01
N ARG A 97 -3.81 22.67 20.93
CA ARG A 97 -2.81 21.59 21.06
C ARG A 97 -3.37 20.25 21.53
N ASN A 98 -4.44 20.27 22.34
CA ASN A 98 -5.09 19.04 22.78
C ASN A 98 -5.65 18.22 21.62
N GLY A 99 -6.16 18.89 20.58
CA GLY A 99 -6.65 18.20 19.38
C GLY A 99 -5.52 17.49 18.62
N GLU A 100 -4.29 18.04 18.63
CA GLU A 100 -3.14 17.39 18.01
C GLU A 100 -2.74 16.11 18.76
N ASN A 101 -2.68 16.17 20.10
CA ASN A 101 -2.37 15.00 20.93
C ASN A 101 -3.42 13.89 20.81
N GLU A 102 -4.71 14.26 20.75
CA GLU A 102 -5.80 13.31 20.49
C GLU A 102 -5.66 12.63 19.12
N LEU A 103 -5.27 13.39 18.09
CA LEU A 103 -4.98 12.84 16.76
C LEU A 103 -3.82 11.83 16.78
N PHE A 104 -2.73 12.11 17.51
CA PHE A 104 -1.63 11.15 17.65
C PHE A 104 -2.06 9.86 18.35
N VAL A 105 -2.82 9.95 19.45
CA VAL A 105 -3.35 8.77 20.16
C VAL A 105 -4.25 7.95 19.22
N ALA A 106 -5.19 8.61 18.52
CA ALA A 106 -6.09 7.94 17.59
C ALA A 106 -5.32 7.24 16.45
N PHE A 107 -4.34 7.94 15.87
CA PHE A 107 -3.49 7.38 14.82
C PHE A 107 -2.72 6.13 15.30
N PHE A 108 -2.03 6.23 16.44
CA PHE A 108 -1.27 5.09 16.94
C PHE A 108 -2.17 3.92 17.35
N ALA A 109 -3.35 4.19 17.92
CA ALA A 109 -4.33 3.16 18.23
C ALA A 109 -4.80 2.42 16.98
N LEU A 110 -5.17 3.15 15.91
CA LEU A 110 -5.57 2.55 14.64
C LEU A 110 -4.43 1.77 13.99
N SER A 111 -3.22 2.32 14.00
CA SER A 111 -2.02 1.63 13.52
C SER A 111 -1.77 0.33 14.29
N PHE A 112 -1.84 0.37 15.62
CA PHE A 112 -1.68 -0.79 16.49
C PHE A 112 -2.72 -1.88 16.20
N ILE A 113 -4.02 -1.51 16.15
CA ILE A 113 -5.12 -2.42 15.87
C ILE A 113 -4.91 -3.11 14.51
N TRP A 114 -4.54 -2.34 13.48
CA TRP A 114 -4.26 -2.89 12.15
C TRP A 114 -3.06 -3.84 12.13
N GLY A 115 -1.97 -3.48 12.82
CA GLY A 115 -0.78 -4.33 12.94
C GLY A 115 -1.09 -5.65 13.67
N ALA A 116 -1.80 -5.56 14.80
CA ALA A 116 -2.22 -6.70 15.59
C ALA A 116 -3.20 -7.60 14.84
N ALA A 117 -4.18 -7.01 14.14
CA ALA A 117 -5.13 -7.77 13.31
C ALA A 117 -4.43 -8.51 12.17
N ASP A 118 -3.47 -7.89 11.47
CA ASP A 118 -2.68 -8.57 10.43
C ASP A 118 -1.83 -9.71 10.99
N LEU A 119 -1.16 -9.51 12.13
CA LEU A 119 -0.43 -10.58 12.83
C LEU A 119 -1.36 -11.72 13.24
N LEU A 120 -2.48 -11.40 13.88
CA LEU A 120 -3.47 -12.37 14.33
C LEU A 120 -4.01 -13.19 13.16
N VAL A 121 -4.34 -12.52 12.05
CA VAL A 121 -4.80 -13.19 10.82
C VAL A 121 -3.72 -14.14 10.28
N ARG A 122 -2.44 -13.78 10.33
CA ARG A 122 -1.34 -14.65 9.88
C ARG A 122 -1.14 -15.87 10.78
N PHE A 123 -1.28 -15.72 12.10
CA PHE A 123 -1.08 -16.82 13.05
C PHE A 123 -2.32 -17.72 13.23
N LEU A 124 -3.53 -17.15 13.19
CA LEU A 124 -4.77 -17.91 13.41
C LEU A 124 -5.33 -18.54 12.13
N ARG A 125 -4.97 -18.07 10.93
CA ARG A 125 -5.53 -18.65 9.71
C ARG A 125 -5.00 -20.06 9.46
N ARG A 126 -5.91 -21.02 9.66
CA ARG A 126 -5.73 -22.46 9.38
C ARG A 126 -5.47 -22.78 7.90
N TYR A 127 -5.85 -21.87 6.99
CA TYR A 127 -5.77 -22.04 5.53
C TYR A 127 -4.81 -21.05 4.88
N SER A 128 -4.01 -21.55 3.95
CA SER A 128 -2.96 -20.90 3.17
C SER A 128 -3.43 -19.84 2.17
N ARG A 129 -4.60 -19.21 2.39
CA ARG A 129 -5.04 -18.06 1.58
C ARG A 129 -4.47 -16.78 2.21
N PRO A 130 -3.37 -16.24 1.67
CA PRO A 130 -2.82 -14.99 2.15
C PRO A 130 -3.87 -13.88 2.06
N LEU A 131 -3.80 -12.89 2.96
CA LEU A 131 -4.56 -11.66 2.83
C LEU A 131 -4.42 -11.11 1.41
N HIS A 132 -5.49 -10.52 0.90
CA HIS A 132 -5.48 -9.97 -0.44
C HIS A 132 -4.46 -8.82 -0.47
N PRO A 133 -3.38 -8.89 -1.28
CA PRO A 133 -2.28 -7.94 -1.19
C PRO A 133 -2.71 -6.52 -1.53
N LEU A 134 -3.76 -6.35 -2.34
CA LEU A 134 -4.36 -5.03 -2.60
C LEU A 134 -4.94 -4.39 -1.33
N LEU A 135 -5.56 -5.16 -0.43
CA LEU A 135 -6.12 -4.61 0.81
C LEU A 135 -4.99 -4.11 1.71
N VAL A 136 -3.94 -4.92 1.87
CA VAL A 136 -2.76 -4.55 2.65
C VAL A 136 -2.11 -3.29 2.08
N LEU A 137 -1.92 -3.24 0.75
CA LEU A 137 -1.38 -2.09 0.05
C LEU A 137 -2.19 -0.83 0.31
N ILE A 138 -3.52 -0.86 0.11
CA ILE A 138 -4.38 0.31 0.27
C ILE A 138 -4.30 0.84 1.70
N VAL A 139 -4.44 -0.04 2.69
CA VAL A 139 -4.45 0.39 4.10
C VAL A 139 -3.09 0.93 4.52
N ASP A 140 -1.99 0.23 4.23
CA ASP A 140 -0.65 0.72 4.60
C ASP A 140 -0.28 2.00 3.84
N PHE A 141 -0.72 2.17 2.60
CA PHE A 141 -0.56 3.41 1.84
C PHE A 141 -1.35 4.58 2.46
N CYS A 142 -2.60 4.35 2.88
CA CYS A 142 -3.39 5.34 3.61
C CYS A 142 -2.68 5.78 4.90
N PHE A 143 -2.15 4.82 5.68
CA PHE A 143 -1.33 5.14 6.86
C PHE A 143 -0.10 5.98 6.51
N CYS A 144 0.61 5.65 5.43
CA CYS A 144 1.75 6.45 4.97
C CYS A 144 1.37 7.92 4.69
N CYS A 145 0.25 8.14 3.98
CA CYS A 145 -0.22 9.51 3.70
C CYS A 145 -0.56 10.28 4.98
N VAL A 146 -1.24 9.65 5.93
CA VAL A 146 -1.55 10.27 7.24
C VAL A 146 -0.27 10.56 8.02
N ILE A 147 0.72 9.67 7.97
CA ILE A 147 2.00 9.84 8.66
C ILE A 147 2.78 11.03 8.12
N LEU A 148 2.78 11.29 6.82
CA LEU A 148 3.44 12.48 6.26
C LEU A 148 2.86 13.78 6.85
N TYR A 149 1.53 13.82 6.99
CA TYR A 149 0.85 14.94 7.64
C TYR A 149 1.20 15.04 9.14
N LEU A 150 1.16 13.93 9.87
CA LEU A 150 1.49 13.89 11.30
C LEU A 150 2.97 14.19 11.58
N ALA A 151 3.87 13.83 10.68
CA ALA A 151 5.30 14.15 10.77
C ALA A 151 5.52 15.67 10.68
N ALA A 152 4.80 16.38 9.82
CA ALA A 152 4.86 17.83 9.76
C ALA A 152 4.34 18.48 11.06
N ILE A 153 3.23 17.96 11.61
CA ILE A 153 2.68 18.43 12.90
C ILE A 153 3.69 18.21 14.02
N VAL A 154 4.22 17.00 14.18
CA VAL A 154 5.10 16.69 15.32
C VAL A 154 6.41 17.49 15.26
N VAL A 155 6.97 17.74 14.07
CA VAL A 155 8.12 18.62 13.90
C VAL A 155 7.78 20.05 14.35
N SER A 156 6.63 20.57 13.92
CA SER A 156 6.14 21.88 14.39
C SER A 156 5.96 21.91 15.92
N SER A 157 5.40 20.85 16.51
CA SER A 157 5.26 20.72 17.95
C SER A 157 6.62 20.72 18.67
N VAL A 158 7.61 19.98 18.16
CA VAL A 158 8.98 19.92 18.71
C VAL A 158 9.66 21.28 18.66
N LEU A 159 9.59 21.98 17.52
CA LEU A 159 10.14 23.33 17.37
C LEU A 159 9.47 24.31 18.34
N THR A 160 8.14 24.22 18.48
CA THR A 160 7.38 25.05 19.40
C THR A 160 7.77 24.79 20.87
N VAL A 161 7.95 23.53 21.29
CA VAL A 161 8.41 23.22 22.67
C VAL A 161 9.85 23.67 22.90
N ARG A 162 10.70 23.58 21.87
CA ARG A 162 12.08 24.06 21.94
C ARG A 162 12.14 25.58 22.13
N GLU A 163 11.31 26.31 21.40
CA GLU A 163 11.25 27.77 21.46
C GLU A 163 10.53 28.29 22.70
N PHE A 164 9.63 27.49 23.29
CA PHE A 164 8.81 27.85 24.46
C PHE A 164 9.56 28.49 25.64
N ALA A 165 10.84 28.13 25.87
CA ALA A 165 11.65 28.77 26.93
C ALA A 165 12.74 29.73 26.42
N ASN A 166 13.01 29.73 25.12
CA ASN A 166 14.00 30.63 24.54
C ASN A 166 13.38 31.96 24.10
N ASP A 167 12.07 31.96 23.84
CA ASP A 167 11.33 33.15 23.49
C ASP A 167 10.45 33.59 24.66
N PRO A 168 10.75 34.72 25.33
CA PRO A 168 9.85 35.30 26.32
C PRO A 168 8.46 35.63 25.72
N ASN A 169 8.34 35.72 24.38
CA ASN A 169 7.07 35.86 23.65
C ASN A 169 6.35 34.54 23.33
N GLY A 170 6.99 33.40 23.57
CA GLY A 170 6.49 32.07 23.21
C GLY A 170 5.20 31.70 23.95
N LEU A 171 4.97 32.28 25.12
CA LEU A 171 3.67 32.26 25.80
C LEU A 171 2.69 33.22 25.10
N ARG A 172 2.05 32.74 24.03
CA ARG A 172 0.95 33.45 23.33
C ARG A 172 -0.35 33.63 24.14
N PHE A 173 -0.30 33.44 25.47
CA PHE A 173 -1.36 33.91 26.38
C PHE A 173 -1.70 35.38 26.17
N TRP A 174 -0.72 36.17 25.72
CA TRP A 174 -0.82 37.62 25.56
C TRP A 174 -1.04 37.98 24.10
N ARG A 175 -2.17 37.54 23.52
CA ARG A 175 -2.53 37.86 22.12
C ARG A 175 -2.77 39.36 21.89
N THR A 176 -2.67 40.20 22.92
CA THR A 176 -3.05 41.63 22.89
C THR A 176 -2.01 42.60 23.45
N GLY A 177 -0.79 42.21 23.79
CA GLY A 177 0.18 43.17 24.36
C GLY A 177 1.64 42.80 24.13
N SER A 178 2.37 43.73 23.50
CA SER A 178 3.83 43.88 23.29
C SER A 178 4.66 42.63 23.00
N ALA A 179 5.50 42.71 21.96
CA ALA A 179 6.45 41.69 21.50
C ALA A 179 7.61 41.36 22.46
N GLU A 180 7.44 41.62 23.76
CA GLU A 180 8.30 41.15 24.84
C GLU A 180 7.38 40.66 25.97
N GLY A 181 7.18 39.34 26.07
CA GLY A 181 6.42 38.76 27.16
C GLY A 181 7.07 39.11 28.50
N PRO A 182 6.27 39.39 29.55
CA PRO A 182 6.77 40.06 30.74
C PRO A 182 7.52 39.14 31.71
N TYR A 183 7.91 37.92 31.31
CA TYR A 183 8.59 36.97 32.19
C TYR A 183 10.07 36.85 31.83
N LYS A 184 10.95 37.01 32.81
CA LYS A 184 12.38 36.74 32.69
C LYS A 184 12.79 35.71 33.73
N GLN A 185 13.70 34.81 33.34
CA GLN A 185 14.29 33.88 34.28
C GLN A 185 15.34 34.64 35.12
N ASP A 186 15.19 34.57 36.43
CA ASP A 186 16.17 35.13 37.36
C ASP A 186 17.40 34.21 37.51
N SER A 187 18.38 34.63 38.31
CA SER A 187 19.60 33.84 38.57
C SER A 187 19.35 32.51 39.30
N SER A 188 18.17 32.33 39.91
CA SER A 188 17.77 31.10 40.59
C SER A 188 17.06 30.11 39.66
N GLY A 189 16.85 30.48 38.40
CA GLY A 189 16.13 29.67 37.42
C GLY A 189 14.61 29.80 37.50
N VAL A 190 14.10 30.71 38.33
CA VAL A 190 12.67 30.99 38.50
C VAL A 190 12.25 32.07 37.51
N TRP A 191 11.13 31.87 36.86
CA TRP A 191 10.52 32.84 35.95
C TRP A 191 9.73 33.86 36.76
N VAL A 192 10.17 35.12 36.69
CA VAL A 192 9.60 36.25 37.42
C VAL A 192 9.00 37.23 36.43
N TYR A 193 7.82 37.76 36.77
CA TYR A 193 7.18 38.83 36.00
C TYR A 193 7.95 40.15 36.19
N THR A 194 8.57 40.66 35.12
CA THR A 194 9.31 41.93 35.04
C THR A 194 8.56 43.02 34.28
N GLY A 195 7.30 42.79 33.86
CA GLY A 195 6.46 43.80 33.22
C GLY A 195 5.98 44.89 34.20
N GLY A 196 5.38 45.96 33.67
CA GLY A 196 4.89 47.13 34.43
C GLY A 196 3.71 46.83 35.38
N SER A 197 2.59 47.55 35.26
CA SER A 197 1.44 47.31 36.15
C SER A 197 0.87 45.90 35.95
N ARG A 198 1.19 45.03 36.90
CA ARG A 198 0.89 43.60 36.84
C ARG A 198 -0.62 43.37 36.92
N ARG A 199 -1.21 42.85 35.85
CA ARG A 199 -2.59 42.35 35.82
C ARG A 199 -2.58 40.86 35.56
N CYS A 200 -3.05 40.10 36.54
CA CYS A 200 -3.14 38.64 36.43
C CYS A 200 -4.44 38.25 35.73
N THR A 201 -4.39 37.14 35.01
CA THR A 201 -5.53 36.72 34.20
C THR A 201 -6.67 36.24 35.12
N PRO A 202 -7.95 36.47 34.77
CA PRO A 202 -9.09 36.02 35.60
C PRO A 202 -9.16 34.50 35.81
N ALA A 203 -8.33 33.73 35.10
CA ALA A 203 -8.24 32.28 35.26
C ALA A 203 -7.51 31.84 36.53
N PHE A 204 -6.79 32.75 37.22
CA PHE A 204 -6.10 32.48 38.47
C PHE A 204 -6.68 33.32 39.61
N ALA A 205 -6.67 32.77 40.82
CA ALA A 205 -7.16 33.46 42.01
C ALA A 205 -6.35 34.74 42.30
N ASP A 206 -5.05 34.68 42.07
CA ASP A 206 -4.14 35.79 42.22
C ASP A 206 -2.90 35.63 41.32
N CYS A 207 -2.03 36.61 41.43
CA CYS A 207 -0.77 36.66 40.72
C CYS A 207 0.24 35.60 41.13
N ALA A 208 0.28 35.23 42.41
CA ALA A 208 1.18 34.20 42.91
C ALA A 208 0.81 32.83 42.34
N ALA A 209 -0.49 32.51 42.26
CA ALA A 209 -1.00 31.30 41.63
C ALA A 209 -0.66 31.23 40.14
N GLN A 210 -0.73 32.36 39.43
CA GLN A 210 -0.30 32.43 38.03
C GLN A 210 1.20 32.16 37.88
N ASP A 211 2.06 32.76 38.71
CA ASP A 211 3.52 32.52 38.66
C ASP A 211 3.88 31.09 39.04
N ALA A 212 3.20 30.49 40.01
CA ALA A 212 3.40 29.10 40.37
C ALA A 212 3.06 28.18 39.19
N ALA A 213 1.95 28.44 38.49
CA ALA A 213 1.56 27.67 37.30
C ALA A 213 2.53 27.84 36.13
N VAL A 214 2.99 29.07 35.89
CA VAL A 214 4.05 29.40 34.92
C VAL A 214 5.31 28.61 35.26
N ASN A 215 5.88 28.78 36.45
CA ASN A 215 7.11 28.10 36.85
C ASN A 215 6.99 26.57 36.81
N ALA A 216 5.86 26.01 37.24
CA ALA A 216 5.61 24.57 37.15
C ALA A 216 5.67 24.07 35.69
N ALA A 217 5.11 24.84 34.75
CA ALA A 217 5.10 24.44 33.36
C ALA A 217 6.44 24.59 32.64
N TRP A 218 7.20 25.64 32.94
CA TRP A 218 8.57 25.75 32.45
C TRP A 218 9.47 24.67 33.04
N GLY A 219 9.29 24.31 34.31
CA GLY A 219 9.98 23.18 34.93
C GLY A 219 9.70 21.85 34.21
N GLN A 220 8.55 21.71 33.56
CA GLN A 220 8.20 20.54 32.75
C GLN A 220 8.74 20.59 31.30
N GLN A 221 9.32 21.70 30.86
CA GLN A 221 9.77 21.85 29.46
C GLN A 221 10.73 20.74 29.01
N PRO A 222 11.76 20.34 29.78
CA PRO A 222 12.67 19.27 29.33
C PRO A 222 11.95 17.94 29.09
N LEU A 223 11.01 17.60 29.99
CA LEU A 223 10.18 16.40 29.85
C LEU A 223 9.28 16.48 28.62
N ARG A 224 8.63 17.62 28.39
CA ARG A 224 7.77 17.85 27.21
C ARG A 224 8.56 17.73 25.91
N PHE A 225 9.76 18.29 25.88
CA PHE A 225 10.64 18.24 24.72
C PHE A 225 11.09 16.80 24.44
N ALA A 226 11.50 16.08 25.48
CA ALA A 226 11.87 14.66 25.36
C ALA A 226 10.70 13.81 24.85
N LEU A 227 9.49 14.00 25.41
CA LEU A 227 8.28 13.29 24.96
C LEU A 227 7.93 13.62 23.51
N ALA A 228 8.01 14.89 23.10
CA ALA A 228 7.75 15.30 21.72
C ALA A 228 8.75 14.66 20.73
N ILE A 229 10.03 14.55 21.10
CA ILE A 229 11.03 13.82 20.32
C ILE A 229 10.69 12.33 20.22
N VAL A 230 10.35 11.69 21.34
CA VAL A 230 9.98 10.27 21.34
C VAL A 230 8.77 10.03 20.44
N ILE A 231 7.72 10.86 20.53
CA ILE A 231 6.55 10.79 19.65
C ILE A 231 6.97 10.96 18.19
N ALA A 232 7.83 11.93 17.87
CA ALA A 232 8.32 12.15 16.52
C ALA A 232 9.06 10.92 15.96
N VAL A 233 9.95 10.32 16.76
CA VAL A 233 10.68 9.10 16.39
C VAL A 233 9.71 7.95 16.18
N MET A 234 8.73 7.75 17.07
CA MET A 234 7.73 6.68 16.92
C MET A 234 6.86 6.86 15.68
N VAL A 235 6.46 8.10 15.34
CA VAL A 235 5.74 8.41 14.09
C VAL A 235 6.58 8.02 12.88
N LEU A 236 7.87 8.37 12.85
CA LEU A 236 8.77 8.03 11.74
C LEU A 236 9.01 6.52 11.63
N VAL A 237 9.23 5.83 12.74
CA VAL A 237 9.41 4.37 12.77
C VAL A 237 8.16 3.65 12.28
N ALA A 238 6.97 4.04 12.77
CA ALA A 238 5.69 3.49 12.29
C ALA A 238 5.50 3.78 10.79
N GLY A 239 5.85 4.99 10.35
CA GLY A 239 5.87 5.41 8.95
C GLY A 239 6.70 4.51 8.06
N LEU A 240 7.96 4.31 8.42
CA LEU A 240 8.86 3.45 7.68
C LEU A 240 8.35 2.02 7.63
N CYS A 241 7.80 1.49 8.73
CA CYS A 241 7.23 0.15 8.75
C CYS A 241 6.02 0.01 7.81
N HIS A 242 5.07 0.96 7.85
CA HIS A 242 3.93 0.97 6.91
C HIS A 242 4.39 1.09 5.46
N PHE A 243 5.37 1.96 5.18
CA PHE A 243 5.90 2.15 3.83
C PHE A 243 6.52 0.87 3.28
N VAL A 244 7.42 0.24 4.06
CA VAL A 244 8.07 -1.02 3.69
C VAL A 244 6.99 -2.08 3.41
N LEU A 245 6.05 -2.28 4.32
CA LEU A 245 4.97 -3.27 4.15
C LEU A 245 4.08 -2.97 2.94
N GLY A 246 3.79 -1.69 2.67
CA GLY A 246 3.07 -1.24 1.48
C GLY A 246 3.80 -1.58 0.18
N VAL A 247 5.10 -1.28 0.09
CA VAL A 247 5.93 -1.65 -1.08
C VAL A 247 5.92 -3.16 -1.29
N TRP A 248 6.07 -3.95 -0.23
CA TRP A 248 5.98 -5.40 -0.28
C TRP A 248 4.62 -5.89 -0.80
N ALA A 249 3.53 -5.30 -0.32
CA ALA A 249 2.18 -5.62 -0.76
C ALA A 249 1.96 -5.28 -2.25
N ALA A 250 2.53 -4.17 -2.74
CA ALA A 250 2.52 -3.82 -4.15
C ALA A 250 3.26 -4.84 -5.02
N VAL A 251 4.47 -5.25 -4.60
CA VAL A 251 5.27 -6.28 -5.29
C VAL A 251 4.51 -7.61 -5.32
N ASP A 252 3.91 -8.03 -4.20
CA ASP A 252 3.12 -9.25 -4.12
C ASP A 252 1.88 -9.19 -5.02
N PHE A 253 1.19 -8.05 -5.06
CA PHE A 253 0.05 -7.83 -5.95
C PHE A 253 0.46 -7.93 -7.42
N TYR A 254 1.54 -7.25 -7.82
CA TYR A 254 2.07 -7.28 -9.18
C TYR A 254 2.50 -8.69 -9.58
N ALA A 255 3.24 -9.40 -8.72
CA ALA A 255 3.68 -10.77 -8.98
C ALA A 255 2.49 -11.73 -9.15
N ARG A 256 1.43 -11.59 -8.34
CA ARG A 256 0.20 -12.38 -8.49
C ARG A 256 -0.52 -12.08 -9.79
N ARG A 257 -0.67 -10.80 -10.16
CA ARG A 257 -1.26 -10.40 -11.44
C ARG A 257 -0.49 -11.01 -12.62
N LYS A 258 0.84 -10.91 -12.61
CA LYS A 258 1.72 -11.49 -13.63
C LYS A 258 1.57 -13.01 -13.75
N ARG A 259 1.53 -13.74 -12.62
CA ARG A 259 1.28 -15.20 -12.62
C ARG A 259 -0.09 -15.55 -13.21
N LYS A 260 -1.14 -14.81 -12.85
CA LYS A 260 -2.48 -15.01 -13.40
C LYS A 260 -2.51 -14.78 -14.91
N THR A 261 -1.88 -13.70 -15.38
CA THR A 261 -1.77 -13.41 -16.82
C THR A 261 -1.02 -14.52 -17.56
N ARG A 262 0.09 -15.02 -17.02
CA ARG A 262 0.83 -16.16 -17.60
C ARG A 262 -0.01 -17.43 -17.66
N ALA A 263 -0.75 -17.76 -16.61
CA ALA A 263 -1.62 -18.93 -16.57
C ALA A 263 -2.77 -18.84 -17.59
N LEU A 264 -3.36 -17.66 -17.76
CA LEU A 264 -4.36 -17.41 -18.79
C LEU A 264 -3.76 -17.53 -20.20
N MET A 265 -2.54 -17.03 -20.42
CA MET A 265 -1.84 -17.16 -21.69
C MET A 265 -1.39 -18.59 -21.99
N SER A 266 -0.94 -19.37 -21.01
CA SER A 266 -0.54 -20.77 -21.21
C SER A 266 -1.72 -21.70 -21.51
N GLY A 267 -2.91 -21.37 -20.98
CA GLY A 267 -4.16 -22.05 -21.33
C GLY A 267 -4.73 -21.61 -22.68
N TYR A 268 -4.25 -20.48 -23.21
CA TYR A 268 -4.60 -19.99 -24.55
C TYR A 268 -3.74 -20.72 -25.58
N GLN A 269 -4.09 -21.97 -25.89
CA GLN A 269 -3.68 -22.57 -27.16
C GLN A 269 -4.37 -21.74 -28.24
N PRO A 270 -3.65 -21.07 -29.16
CA PRO A 270 -4.31 -20.48 -30.32
C PRO A 270 -5.04 -21.64 -30.99
N VAL A 271 -6.38 -21.59 -30.98
CA VAL A 271 -7.16 -22.50 -31.80
C VAL A 271 -6.75 -22.14 -33.22
N TYR A 272 -5.83 -22.93 -33.77
CA TYR A 272 -5.57 -22.96 -35.19
C TYR A 272 -6.89 -23.37 -35.80
N VAL A 273 -7.71 -22.38 -36.16
CA VAL A 273 -8.75 -22.58 -37.15
C VAL A 273 -7.94 -22.82 -38.42
N PRO A 274 -7.82 -24.05 -38.93
CA PRO A 274 -7.18 -24.25 -40.21
C PRO A 274 -7.90 -23.30 -41.16
N ALA A 275 -7.14 -22.40 -41.79
CA ALA A 275 -7.69 -21.54 -42.84
C ALA A 275 -8.46 -22.50 -43.74
N GLN A 276 -9.79 -22.35 -43.81
CA GLN A 276 -10.57 -23.12 -44.74
C GLN A 276 -9.94 -22.81 -46.09
N MET A 277 -9.28 -23.82 -46.67
CA MET A 277 -8.72 -23.69 -48.01
C MET A 277 -9.86 -23.14 -48.86
N PRO A 278 -9.60 -22.10 -49.68
CA PRO A 278 -10.64 -21.52 -50.51
C PRO A 278 -11.34 -22.67 -51.22
N VAL A 279 -12.63 -22.84 -50.93
CA VAL A 279 -13.49 -23.81 -51.59
C VAL A 279 -13.22 -23.61 -53.08
N GLN A 280 -12.62 -24.61 -53.74
CA GLN A 280 -12.48 -24.60 -55.18
C GLN A 280 -13.89 -24.34 -55.70
N MET A 281 -14.11 -23.16 -56.29
CA MET A 281 -15.34 -22.87 -56.99
C MET A 281 -15.45 -23.95 -58.06
N GLN A 282 -16.31 -24.93 -57.83
CA GLN A 282 -16.74 -25.80 -58.92
C GLN A 282 -17.37 -24.86 -59.95
N PRO A 283 -16.99 -24.97 -61.24
CA PRO A 283 -17.59 -24.17 -62.28
C PRO A 283 -19.10 -24.42 -62.25
N MET A 284 -19.87 -23.36 -61.95
CA MET A 284 -21.32 -23.38 -62.06
C MET A 284 -21.66 -23.86 -63.47
N GLN A 285 -22.27 -25.04 -63.56
CA GLN A 285 -22.94 -25.41 -64.79
C GLN A 285 -24.13 -24.47 -65.00
N PRO A 286 -24.29 -23.90 -66.21
CA PRO A 286 -25.46 -23.10 -66.53
C PRO A 286 -26.69 -24.01 -66.54
N VAL A 287 -27.48 -23.95 -65.47
CA VAL A 287 -28.83 -24.52 -65.47
C VAL A 287 -29.69 -23.61 -66.33
N GLN A 288 -29.86 -23.99 -67.59
CA GLN A 288 -30.93 -23.50 -68.45
C GLN A 288 -32.24 -24.13 -67.98
N GLY A 289 -33.13 -23.31 -67.42
CA GLY A 289 -34.49 -23.70 -67.07
C GLY A 289 -35.45 -22.52 -67.21
N PRO A 290 -36.70 -22.76 -67.65
CA PRO A 290 -37.53 -21.76 -68.33
C PRO A 290 -38.53 -21.07 -67.39
N TYR A 291 -38.73 -19.78 -67.67
CA TYR A 291 -39.92 -18.95 -67.46
C TYR A 291 -40.67 -18.93 -66.10
N ASP A 292 -40.86 -17.68 -65.68
CA ASP A 292 -42.09 -17.08 -65.16
C ASP A 292 -42.63 -17.49 -63.80
N LYS A 293 -42.40 -16.60 -62.84
CA LYS A 293 -43.51 -15.89 -62.19
C LYS A 293 -43.04 -14.54 -61.63
N GLN A 294 -43.49 -13.47 -62.29
CA GLN A 294 -43.49 -12.12 -61.74
C GLN A 294 -44.27 -12.09 -60.42
N ILE A 295 -43.64 -11.59 -59.36
CA ILE A 295 -44.33 -11.11 -58.16
C ILE A 295 -44.05 -9.60 -58.09
N PRO A 296 -45.08 -8.74 -58.22
CA PRO A 296 -44.91 -7.30 -58.12
C PRO A 296 -44.67 -6.87 -56.66
N GLY A 297 -43.57 -6.13 -56.46
CA GLY A 297 -43.47 -5.07 -55.46
C GLY A 297 -43.38 -5.51 -54.01
N HIS A 298 -42.22 -5.29 -53.39
CA HIS A 298 -42.03 -4.25 -52.36
C HIS A 298 -40.53 -4.19 -52.06
N GLN A 299 -39.85 -3.17 -52.60
CA GLN A 299 -38.48 -2.84 -52.23
C GLN A 299 -38.50 -2.24 -50.82
N ALA A 300 -38.11 -3.04 -49.83
CA ALA A 300 -37.57 -2.50 -48.59
C ALA A 300 -36.04 -2.42 -48.75
N PRO A 301 -35.38 -1.29 -48.43
CA PRO A 301 -33.92 -1.22 -48.42
C PRO A 301 -33.40 -2.12 -47.29
N MET A 302 -32.99 -3.33 -47.65
CA MET A 302 -32.21 -4.19 -46.78
C MET A 302 -30.83 -3.54 -46.59
N PRO A 303 -30.38 -3.29 -45.35
CA PRO A 303 -28.98 -2.95 -45.13
C PRO A 303 -28.13 -4.11 -45.65
N GLN A 304 -27.13 -3.80 -46.47
CA GLN A 304 -26.11 -4.75 -46.88
C GLN A 304 -25.43 -5.33 -45.63
N TYR A 305 -25.89 -6.50 -45.20
CA TYR A 305 -25.07 -7.40 -44.41
C TYR A 305 -24.04 -7.99 -45.36
N GLY A 306 -22.93 -7.26 -45.53
CA GLY A 306 -21.71 -7.84 -46.05
C GLY A 306 -21.32 -9.00 -45.15
N TYR A 307 -21.47 -10.22 -45.64
CA TYR A 307 -20.80 -11.40 -45.09
C TYR A 307 -19.31 -11.27 -45.40
N GLY A 308 -18.66 -10.33 -44.70
CA GLY A 308 -17.22 -10.28 -44.56
C GLY A 308 -16.81 -11.31 -43.54
N GLU A 309 -16.25 -12.41 -44.04
CA GLU A 309 -15.05 -13.04 -43.47
C GLU A 309 -15.04 -13.16 -41.94
N TYR A 310 -15.64 -14.25 -41.46
CA TYR A 310 -15.45 -14.72 -40.09
C TYR A 310 -14.00 -15.15 -39.89
N GLY A 311 -13.14 -14.23 -39.43
CA GLY A 311 -11.78 -14.59 -39.06
C GLY A 311 -10.90 -13.42 -38.67
N GLN A 312 -11.09 -12.89 -37.47
CA GLN A 312 -10.29 -11.84 -36.80
C GLN A 312 -10.50 -10.39 -37.31
N PRO A 313 -11.04 -9.49 -36.47
CA PRO A 313 -10.34 -8.21 -36.30
C PRO A 313 -10.44 -7.54 -34.92
N ALA A 314 -10.94 -8.17 -33.85
CA ALA A 314 -11.15 -7.45 -32.58
C ALA A 314 -9.85 -6.92 -31.94
N GLN A 315 -8.73 -7.62 -32.10
CA GLN A 315 -7.47 -7.21 -31.49
C GLN A 315 -6.71 -6.16 -32.33
N GLN A 316 -6.89 -6.16 -33.66
CA GLN A 316 -6.21 -5.22 -34.54
C GLN A 316 -6.90 -3.85 -34.55
N VAL A 317 -8.22 -3.79 -34.41
CA VAL A 317 -8.96 -2.53 -34.25
C VAL A 317 -8.58 -1.82 -32.95
N GLN A 318 -8.37 -2.56 -31.85
CA GLN A 318 -7.98 -1.98 -30.57
C GLN A 318 -6.54 -1.43 -30.62
N GLN A 319 -5.63 -2.07 -31.35
CA GLN A 319 -4.26 -1.59 -31.53
C GLN A 319 -4.20 -0.37 -32.48
N ALA A 320 -5.08 -0.31 -33.49
CA ALA A 320 -5.21 0.85 -34.37
C ALA A 320 -5.76 2.08 -33.64
N GLN A 321 -6.80 1.92 -32.80
CA GLN A 321 -7.31 3.02 -31.96
C GLN A 321 -6.27 3.53 -30.96
N GLN A 322 -5.45 2.64 -30.39
CA GLN A 322 -4.42 3.04 -29.44
C GLN A 322 -3.27 3.83 -30.12
N ARG A 323 -2.96 3.55 -31.40
CA ARG A 323 -2.00 4.36 -32.17
C ARG A 323 -2.54 5.74 -32.51
N GLN A 324 -3.81 5.85 -32.88
CA GLN A 324 -4.42 7.16 -33.17
C GLN A 324 -4.44 8.06 -31.92
N HIS A 325 -4.73 7.49 -30.74
CA HIS A 325 -4.70 8.26 -29.50
C HIS A 325 -3.30 8.78 -29.13
N TRP A 326 -2.25 8.01 -29.44
CA TRP A 326 -0.85 8.43 -29.24
C TRP A 326 -0.42 9.55 -30.19
N GLN A 327 -0.85 9.49 -31.45
CA GLN A 327 -0.51 10.52 -32.44
C GLN A 327 -1.18 11.87 -32.14
N HIS A 328 -2.45 11.87 -31.69
CA HIS A 328 -3.11 13.10 -31.25
C HIS A 328 -2.49 13.69 -29.97
N GLY A 329 -2.00 12.85 -29.05
CA GLY A 329 -1.31 13.32 -27.84
C GLY A 329 0.02 14.03 -28.13
N GLN A 330 0.79 13.56 -29.12
CA GLN A 330 2.07 14.18 -29.49
C GLN A 330 1.89 15.52 -30.21
N ALA A 331 0.88 15.64 -31.08
CA ALA A 331 0.56 16.91 -31.74
C ALA A 331 0.13 18.00 -30.73
N ALA A 332 -0.61 17.64 -29.68
CA ALA A 332 -1.05 18.57 -28.65
C ALA A 332 0.08 19.06 -27.72
N MET A 333 1.17 18.30 -27.56
CA MET A 333 2.34 18.75 -26.79
C MET A 333 3.30 19.63 -27.59
N GLY A 334 3.38 19.45 -28.91
CA GLY A 334 4.24 20.27 -29.78
C GLY A 334 3.80 21.74 -29.90
N SER A 335 2.50 22.03 -29.73
CA SER A 335 1.95 23.39 -29.83
C SER A 335 2.09 24.23 -28.55
N ARG A 336 2.57 23.67 -27.43
CA ARG A 336 2.75 24.41 -26.16
C ARG A 336 4.17 24.95 -25.96
N TYR A 337 5.07 24.69 -26.91
CA TYR A 337 6.48 25.10 -26.83
C TYR A 337 6.96 25.84 -28.08
N ALA A 338 6.03 26.44 -28.83
CA ALA A 338 6.31 27.38 -29.92
C ALA A 338 5.77 28.76 -29.55
#